data_AF-A0A9Q1D999-F1
#
_entry.id   AF-A0A9Q1D999-F1
#
_cell.length_a   1.000
_cell.length_b   1.000
_cell.length_c   1.000
_cell.angle_alpha   90.00
_cell.angle_beta   90.00
_cell.angle_gamma   90.00
#
_symmetry.space_group_name_H-M   'P 1'
#
loop_
_entity.id
_entity.type
_entity.pdbx_description
1 polymer ?
#
loop_
_entity_poly.entity_id
_entity_poly.type
_entity_poly.pdbx_seq_one_letter_code
_entity_poly.pdbx_strand_id
1 'polypeptide(L)'
;MQRKMAMKAIRGIVNGAMNELSSAVSGTKAAMTCEHVQAVSRDYISQPRLTYKTVSGVNGPLVILDHVKFPRYAEIVHLTLPDGTKRSGQVLEVSGSKAVVQVFEGTSGIDAKKTSCEFTGDILRTPVSEDMLGRVFNGSGKPIDRGPMVLAEDYLDIMGQPINPQCRIYP
;
A
#
# COMPACT_ATOMS: atom_id res chain seq x y z
N MET A 1 23.73 45.61 51.14
CA MET A 1 24.18 45.45 49.74
C MET A 1 24.21 43.99 49.25
N GLN A 2 24.39 42.98 50.13
CA GLN A 2 24.52 41.57 49.70
C GLN A 2 23.22 40.82 49.33
N ARG A 3 22.04 41.22 49.83
CA ARG A 3 20.76 40.54 49.48
C ARG A 3 20.28 40.77 48.03
N LYS A 4 20.67 41.88 47.37
CA LYS A 4 20.31 42.14 45.97
C LYS A 4 21.15 41.33 44.97
N MET A 5 22.36 40.91 45.34
CA MET A 5 23.22 40.07 44.48
C MET A 5 22.75 38.62 44.43
N ALA A 6 22.34 38.04 45.56
CA ALA A 6 21.85 36.66 45.61
C ALA A 6 20.57 36.43 44.77
N MET A 7 19.64 37.40 44.79
CA MET A 7 18.41 37.32 43.99
C MET A 7 18.66 37.46 42.47
N LYS A 8 19.70 38.21 42.05
CA LYS A 8 20.07 38.35 40.63
C LYS A 8 20.74 37.07 40.10
N ALA A 9 21.48 36.35 40.94
CA ALA A 9 22.11 35.09 40.58
C ALA A 9 21.08 33.95 40.41
N ILE A 10 20.11 33.83 41.32
CA ILE A 10 19.04 32.81 41.23
C ILE A 10 18.15 33.05 40.00
N ARG A 11 17.81 34.32 39.70
CA ARG A 11 17.02 34.66 38.50
C ARG A 11 17.76 34.39 37.19
N GLY A 12 19.09 34.51 37.18
CA GLY A 12 19.93 34.17 36.02
C GLY A 12 20.01 32.66 35.75
N ILE A 13 20.11 31.85 36.81
CA ILE A 13 20.16 30.37 36.70
C ILE A 13 18.82 29.81 36.20
N VAL A 14 17.68 30.34 36.69
CA VAL A 14 16.35 29.92 36.25
C VAL A 14 16.09 30.32 34.79
N ASN A 15 16.50 31.53 34.38
CA ASN A 15 16.37 31.98 32.99
C ASN A 15 17.30 31.21 32.03
N GLY A 16 18.50 30.81 32.48
CA GLY A 16 19.42 29.98 31.70
C GLY A 16 18.87 28.57 31.46
N ALA A 17 18.35 27.92 32.51
CA ALA A 17 17.74 26.60 32.41
C ALA A 17 16.48 26.58 31.52
N MET A 18 15.68 27.66 31.56
CA MET A 18 14.51 27.81 30.68
C MET A 18 14.89 27.98 29.20
N ASN A 19 16.04 28.60 28.90
CA ASN A 19 16.48 28.83 27.52
C ASN A 19 17.07 27.56 26.88
N GLU A 20 17.75 26.71 27.67
CA GLU A 20 18.25 25.41 27.20
C GLU A 20 17.14 24.36 27.00
N LEU A 21 16.07 24.41 27.81
CA LEU A 21 14.87 23.59 27.58
C LEU A 21 14.11 24.02 26.31
N SER A 22 14.09 25.32 25.99
CA SER A 22 13.42 25.84 24.79
C SER A 22 14.19 25.51 23.49
N SER A 23 15.53 25.47 23.52
CA SER A 23 16.34 25.12 22.35
C SER A 23 16.28 23.60 22.06
N ALA A 24 16.24 22.76 23.09
CA ALA A 24 16.05 21.30 22.98
C ALA A 24 14.68 20.91 22.40
N VAL A 25 13.62 21.66 22.71
CA VAL A 25 12.28 21.49 22.11
C VAL A 25 12.22 21.97 20.65
N SER A 26 13.09 22.90 20.24
CA SER A 26 13.14 23.38 18.85
C SER A 26 13.83 22.39 17.90
N GLY A 27 14.90 21.73 18.35
CA GLY A 27 15.63 20.72 17.57
C GLY A 27 14.83 19.42 17.38
N THR A 28 14.04 19.04 18.38
CA THR A 28 13.13 17.89 18.29
C THR A 28 11.94 18.14 17.38
N LYS A 29 11.37 19.36 17.37
CA LYS A 29 10.31 19.72 16.40
C LYS A 29 10.78 19.64 14.96
N ALA A 30 11.98 20.12 14.65
CA ALA A 30 12.56 20.06 13.31
C ALA A 30 12.80 18.61 12.85
N ALA A 31 13.36 17.77 13.74
CA ALA A 31 13.54 16.34 13.48
C ALA A 31 12.19 15.62 13.30
N MET A 32 11.19 15.88 14.15
CA MET A 32 9.85 15.32 13.99
C MET A 32 9.13 15.82 12.73
N THR A 33 9.32 17.08 12.31
CA THR A 33 8.78 17.54 11.02
C THR A 33 9.48 16.89 9.84
N CYS A 34 10.79 16.66 9.90
CA CYS A 34 11.52 15.93 8.86
C CYS A 34 11.11 14.47 8.82
N GLU A 35 10.95 13.81 9.97
CA GLU A 35 10.42 12.45 10.07
C GLU A 35 8.98 12.36 9.57
N HIS A 36 8.14 13.36 9.87
CA HIS A 36 6.76 13.42 9.39
C HIS A 36 6.70 13.64 7.86
N VAL A 37 7.50 14.55 7.33
CA VAL A 37 7.64 14.77 5.87
C VAL A 37 8.18 13.51 5.18
N GLN A 38 9.14 12.84 5.80
CA GLN A 38 9.67 11.59 5.29
C GLN A 38 8.62 10.47 5.38
N ALA A 39 7.85 10.35 6.46
CA ALA A 39 6.77 9.38 6.61
C ALA A 39 5.66 9.54 5.56
N VAL A 40 5.31 10.78 5.18
CA VAL A 40 4.35 11.04 4.09
C VAL A 40 4.87 10.55 2.74
N SER A 41 6.19 10.54 2.54
CA SER A 41 6.82 10.13 1.28
C SER A 41 7.34 8.70 1.24
N ARG A 42 7.43 8.04 2.40
CA ARG A 42 7.96 6.69 2.52
C ARG A 42 6.90 5.72 2.02
N ASP A 43 7.24 5.06 0.91
CA ASP A 43 6.59 3.83 0.44
C ASP A 43 5.29 3.98 -0.37
N TYR A 44 5.11 5.08 -1.10
CA TYR A 44 4.05 5.17 -2.13
C TYR A 44 4.59 5.06 -3.56
N ILE A 45 3.88 4.31 -4.41
CA ILE A 45 4.19 4.21 -5.84
C ILE A 45 3.63 5.46 -6.53
N SER A 46 4.52 6.38 -6.92
CA SER A 46 4.17 7.62 -7.63
C SER A 46 4.09 7.47 -9.15
N GLN A 47 4.57 6.34 -9.68
CA GLN A 47 4.66 6.09 -11.11
C GLN A 47 3.26 5.85 -11.71
N PRO A 48 2.98 6.40 -12.92
CA PRO A 48 1.71 6.18 -13.58
C PRO A 48 1.56 4.70 -13.98
N ARG A 49 0.34 4.18 -13.83
CA ARG A 49 0.00 2.81 -14.23
C ARG A 49 -0.07 2.70 -15.74
N LEU A 50 0.50 1.63 -16.27
CA LEU A 50 0.53 1.35 -17.70
C LEU A 50 -0.72 0.57 -18.10
N THR A 51 -1.42 1.06 -19.13
CA THR A 51 -2.58 0.39 -19.71
C THR A 51 -2.23 -0.19 -21.08
N TYR A 52 -2.55 -1.45 -21.29
CA TYR A 52 -2.28 -2.19 -22.52
C TYR A 52 -3.59 -2.69 -23.13
N LYS A 53 -3.67 -2.64 -24.46
CA LYS A 53 -4.76 -3.25 -25.26
C LYS A 53 -4.26 -4.40 -26.14
N THR A 54 -3.11 -4.97 -25.76
CA THR A 54 -2.37 -5.98 -26.52
C THR A 54 -2.69 -7.39 -26.00
N VAL A 55 -3.98 -7.71 -25.91
CA VAL A 55 -4.42 -9.07 -25.57
C VAL A 55 -4.16 -9.97 -26.78
N SER A 56 -3.28 -10.95 -26.59
CA SER A 56 -2.86 -11.90 -27.61
C SER A 56 -3.88 -13.03 -27.78
N GLY A 57 -4.42 -13.52 -26.66
CA GLY A 57 -5.40 -14.59 -26.65
C GLY A 57 -6.02 -14.82 -25.29
N VAL A 58 -7.10 -15.60 -25.27
CA VAL A 58 -7.84 -15.99 -24.08
C VAL A 58 -8.04 -17.50 -24.13
N ASN A 59 -7.67 -18.20 -23.07
CA ASN A 59 -7.82 -19.65 -22.97
C ASN A 59 -8.34 -20.03 -21.58
N GLY A 60 -9.58 -20.52 -21.50
CA GLY A 60 -10.22 -20.84 -20.23
C GLY A 60 -10.17 -19.62 -19.30
N PRO A 61 -9.64 -19.75 -18.06
CA PRO A 61 -9.53 -18.63 -17.12
C PRO A 61 -8.31 -17.72 -17.36
N LEU A 62 -7.48 -18.01 -18.38
CA LEU A 62 -6.22 -17.33 -18.63
C LEU A 62 -6.35 -16.31 -19.77
N VAL A 63 -5.70 -15.16 -19.60
CA VAL A 63 -5.56 -14.10 -20.58
C VAL A 63 -4.08 -13.86 -20.83
N ILE A 64 -3.68 -13.91 -22.10
CA ILE A 64 -2.29 -13.75 -22.52
C ILE A 64 -2.12 -12.34 -23.10
N LEU A 65 -1.16 -11.60 -22.57
CA LEU A 65 -0.81 -10.25 -22.98
C LEU A 65 0.57 -10.25 -23.63
N ASP A 66 0.70 -9.55 -24.76
CA ASP A 66 1.96 -9.34 -25.47
C ASP A 66 2.44 -7.88 -25.32
N HIS A 67 3.74 -7.66 -25.49
CA HIS A 67 4.36 -6.33 -25.45
C HIS A 67 4.18 -5.56 -24.12
N VAL A 68 4.11 -6.28 -23.00
CA VAL A 68 4.08 -5.67 -21.66
C VAL A 68 5.49 -5.28 -21.25
N LYS A 69 5.64 -4.09 -20.65
CA LYS A 69 6.94 -3.59 -20.19
C LYS A 69 7.15 -3.99 -18.74
N PHE A 70 8.20 -4.77 -18.48
CA PHE A 70 8.61 -5.18 -17.14
C PHE A 70 7.47 -5.75 -16.26
N PRO A 71 6.67 -6.73 -16.75
CA PRO A 71 5.65 -7.35 -15.91
C PRO A 71 6.28 -8.07 -14.72
N ARG A 72 5.65 -8.01 -13.55
CA ARG A 72 6.11 -8.69 -12.34
C ARG A 72 5.27 -9.94 -12.07
N TYR A 73 5.91 -10.93 -11.44
CA TYR A 73 5.22 -12.12 -10.95
C TYR A 73 4.25 -11.77 -9.81
N ALA A 74 3.10 -12.45 -9.76
CA ALA A 74 2.05 -12.25 -8.75
C ALA A 74 1.46 -10.83 -8.68
N GLU A 75 1.73 -10.00 -9.69
CA GLU A 75 1.21 -8.64 -9.80
C GLU A 75 -0.30 -8.63 -10.08
N ILE A 76 -1.00 -7.63 -9.54
CA ILE A 76 -2.43 -7.43 -9.80
C ILE A 76 -2.66 -6.58 -11.05
N VAL A 77 -3.53 -7.10 -11.91
CA VAL A 77 -3.97 -6.47 -13.16
C VAL A 77 -5.47 -6.18 -13.07
N HIS A 78 -5.86 -4.97 -13.46
CA HIS A 78 -7.26 -4.59 -13.61
C HIS A 78 -7.64 -4.64 -15.09
N LEU A 79 -8.62 -5.47 -15.42
CA LEU A 79 -9.16 -5.59 -16.77
C LEU A 79 -10.44 -4.77 -16.87
N THR A 80 -10.53 -3.94 -17.90
CA THR A 80 -11.77 -3.24 -18.26
C THR A 80 -12.26 -3.82 -19.58
N LEU A 81 -13.42 -4.47 -19.53
CA LEU A 81 -14.07 -5.07 -20.68
C LEU A 81 -14.69 -3.99 -21.58
N PRO A 82 -15.04 -4.33 -22.85
CA PRO A 82 -15.73 -3.39 -23.74
C PRO A 82 -17.12 -2.95 -23.25
N ASP A 83 -17.74 -3.72 -22.36
CA ASP A 83 -19.01 -3.38 -21.70
C ASP A 83 -18.83 -2.39 -20.52
N GLY A 84 -17.59 -2.05 -20.18
CA GLY A 84 -17.22 -1.21 -19.04
C GLY A 84 -17.12 -1.95 -17.71
N THR A 85 -17.38 -3.26 -17.67
CA THR A 85 -17.20 -4.06 -16.45
C THR A 85 -15.72 -4.18 -16.11
N LYS A 86 -15.42 -4.05 -14.82
CA LYS A 86 -14.06 -4.19 -14.29
C LYS A 86 -13.89 -5.56 -13.66
N ARG A 87 -12.83 -6.25 -14.04
CA ARG A 87 -12.42 -7.53 -13.48
C ARG A 87 -11.00 -7.42 -12.94
N SER A 88 -10.68 -8.27 -11.98
CA SER A 88 -9.36 -8.33 -11.40
C SER A 88 -8.69 -9.64 -11.80
N GLY A 89 -7.39 -9.59 -12.00
CA GLY A 89 -6.59 -10.76 -12.27
C GLY A 89 -5.20 -10.67 -11.67
N GLN A 90 -4.53 -11.81 -11.65
CA GLN A 90 -3.17 -11.94 -11.14
C GLN A 90 -2.25 -12.50 -12.22
N VAL A 91 -1.05 -11.95 -12.33
CA VAL A 91 -0.01 -12.48 -13.22
C VAL A 91 0.52 -13.79 -12.66
N LEU A 92 0.36 -14.88 -13.41
CA LEU A 92 0.88 -16.20 -13.08
C LEU A 92 2.27 -16.45 -13.65
N GLU A 93 2.54 -15.96 -14.85
CA GLU A 93 3.81 -16.21 -15.53
C GLU A 93 4.22 -15.02 -16.37
N VAL A 94 5.53 -14.79 -16.43
CA VAL A 94 6.16 -13.76 -17.25
C VAL A 94 7.25 -14.41 -18.10
N SER A 95 7.20 -14.18 -19.41
CA SER A 95 8.23 -14.62 -20.35
C SER A 95 8.62 -13.47 -21.26
N GLY A 96 9.74 -12.81 -20.95
CA GLY A 96 10.24 -11.65 -21.68
C GLY A 96 9.24 -10.49 -21.67
N SER A 97 8.52 -10.30 -22.78
CA SER A 97 7.48 -9.27 -22.94
C SER A 97 6.06 -9.82 -22.92
N LYS A 98 5.89 -11.13 -22.69
CA LYS A 98 4.61 -11.80 -22.55
C LYS A 98 4.26 -11.97 -21.07
N ALA A 99 3.00 -11.76 -20.73
CA ALA A 99 2.47 -12.00 -19.40
C ALA A 99 1.20 -12.87 -19.48
N VAL A 100 1.13 -13.89 -18.64
CA VAL A 100 -0.05 -14.75 -18.48
C VAL A 100 -0.79 -14.31 -17.22
N VAL A 101 -2.03 -13.89 -17.37
CA VAL A 101 -2.88 -13.37 -16.29
C VAL A 101 -4.06 -14.30 -16.08
N GLN A 102 -4.31 -14.70 -14.84
CA GLN A 102 -5.52 -15.40 -14.44
C GLN A 102 -6.58 -14.40 -13.96
N VAL A 103 -7.78 -14.47 -14.53
CA VAL A 103 -8.89 -13.57 -14.16
C VAL A 103 -9.76 -14.26 -13.10
N PHE A 104 -10.05 -13.56 -11.99
CA PHE A 104 -10.79 -14.13 -10.86
C PHE A 104 -12.28 -14.33 -11.17
N GLU A 105 -12.91 -13.37 -11.85
CA GLU A 105 -14.32 -13.43 -12.22
C GLU A 105 -14.58 -14.24 -13.50
N GLY A 106 -13.53 -14.81 -14.11
CA GLY A 106 -13.59 -15.53 -15.38
C GLY A 106 -13.41 -14.63 -16.61
N THR A 107 -13.37 -15.25 -17.79
CA THR A 107 -12.96 -14.61 -19.06
C THR A 107 -14.11 -14.40 -20.05
N SER A 108 -15.35 -14.69 -19.65
CA SER A 108 -16.53 -14.52 -20.50
C SER A 108 -16.71 -13.07 -20.94
N GLY A 109 -16.76 -12.80 -22.25
CA GLY A 109 -16.93 -11.44 -22.78
C GLY A 109 -15.63 -10.62 -22.89
N ILE A 110 -14.46 -11.21 -22.62
CA ILE A 110 -13.17 -10.57 -22.92
C ILE A 110 -12.94 -10.60 -24.43
N ASP A 111 -12.76 -9.42 -25.01
CA ASP A 111 -12.38 -9.24 -26.42
C ASP A 111 -10.88 -8.95 -26.55
N ALA A 112 -10.21 -9.52 -27.53
CA ALA A 112 -8.78 -9.32 -27.74
C ALA A 112 -8.44 -7.87 -28.18
N LYS A 113 -9.36 -7.19 -28.89
CA LYS A 113 -9.10 -5.87 -29.45
C LYS A 113 -9.53 -4.71 -28.56
N LYS A 114 -10.66 -4.86 -27.86
CA LYS A 114 -11.28 -3.75 -27.11
C LYS A 114 -10.97 -3.75 -25.62
N THR A 115 -10.59 -4.89 -25.04
CA THR A 115 -10.29 -4.98 -23.61
C THR A 115 -9.00 -4.24 -23.30
N SER A 116 -9.00 -3.45 -22.23
CA SER A 116 -7.81 -2.79 -21.70
C SER A 116 -7.40 -3.39 -20.37
N CYS A 117 -6.12 -3.69 -20.23
CA CYS A 117 -5.52 -4.24 -19.01
C CYS A 117 -4.57 -3.21 -18.41
N GLU A 118 -4.84 -2.80 -17.18
CA GLU A 118 -4.03 -1.87 -16.40
C GLU A 118 -3.22 -2.64 -15.36
N PHE A 119 -1.90 -2.44 -15.37
CA PHE A 119 -0.96 -3.08 -14.45
C PHE A 119 -0.74 -2.18 -13.23
N THR A 120 -0.93 -2.74 -12.03
CA THR A 120 -0.87 -1.98 -10.77
C THR A 120 0.57 -1.70 -10.33
N GLY A 121 1.53 -2.54 -10.74
CA GLY A 121 2.93 -2.47 -10.33
C GLY A 121 3.20 -3.05 -8.94
N ASP A 122 2.20 -3.62 -8.28
CA ASP A 122 2.31 -4.22 -6.95
C ASP A 122 1.52 -5.54 -6.87
N ILE A 123 1.87 -6.34 -5.87
CA ILE A 123 1.20 -7.59 -5.54
C ILE A 123 -0.17 -7.33 -4.87
N LEU A 124 -0.96 -8.38 -4.70
CA LEU A 124 -2.26 -8.29 -4.03
C LEU A 124 -2.09 -7.98 -2.54
N ARG A 125 -2.39 -6.74 -2.15
CA ARG A 125 -2.48 -6.33 -0.76
C ARG A 125 -3.93 -6.18 -0.33
N THR A 126 -4.26 -6.76 0.81
CA THR A 126 -5.59 -6.63 1.40
C THR A 126 -5.60 -5.46 2.39
N PRO A 127 -6.58 -4.55 2.31
CA PRO A 127 -6.78 -3.53 3.33
C PRO A 127 -7.24 -4.20 4.63
N VAL A 128 -6.49 -4.02 5.71
CA VAL A 128 -6.82 -4.56 7.04
C VAL A 128 -7.12 -3.43 8.02
N SER A 129 -8.06 -3.69 8.94
CA SER A 129 -8.42 -2.81 10.04
C SER A 129 -9.16 -3.59 11.12
N GLU A 130 -9.13 -3.12 12.36
CA GLU A 130 -9.92 -3.68 13.46
C GLU A 130 -11.43 -3.59 13.20
N ASP A 131 -11.86 -2.63 12.38
CA ASP A 131 -13.26 -2.40 11.96
C ASP A 131 -13.84 -3.55 11.11
N MET A 132 -13.02 -4.53 10.70
CA MET A 132 -13.49 -5.71 9.99
C MET A 132 -14.25 -6.69 10.90
N LEU A 133 -14.08 -6.60 12.22
CA LEU A 133 -14.74 -7.50 13.16
C LEU A 133 -16.26 -7.31 13.13
N GLY A 134 -17.01 -8.40 12.92
CA GLY A 134 -18.47 -8.39 12.85
C GLY A 134 -19.03 -7.99 11.47
N ARG A 135 -18.18 -7.75 10.48
CA ARG A 135 -18.58 -7.49 9.09
C ARG A 135 -18.62 -8.77 8.26
N VAL A 136 -19.31 -8.69 7.11
CA VAL A 136 -19.41 -9.83 6.18
C VAL A 136 -18.84 -9.42 4.82
N PHE A 137 -17.82 -10.15 4.37
CA PHE A 137 -17.13 -9.93 3.09
C PHE A 137 -17.32 -11.11 2.14
N ASN A 138 -17.19 -10.85 0.84
CA ASN A 138 -17.04 -11.91 -0.15
C ASN A 138 -15.57 -12.38 -0.26
N GLY A 139 -15.34 -13.44 -1.05
CA GLY A 139 -13.99 -14.00 -1.27
C GLY A 139 -13.00 -13.05 -1.97
N SER A 140 -13.45 -11.92 -2.48
CA SER A 140 -12.60 -10.87 -3.09
C SER A 140 -12.38 -9.68 -2.15
N GLY A 141 -12.80 -9.76 -0.87
CA GLY A 141 -12.65 -8.69 0.11
C GLY A 141 -13.65 -7.53 -0.02
N LYS A 142 -14.68 -7.65 -0.88
CA LYS A 142 -15.74 -6.64 -1.00
C LYS A 142 -16.82 -6.89 0.06
N PRO A 143 -17.30 -5.85 0.76
CA PRO A 143 -18.34 -6.01 1.77
C PRO A 143 -19.68 -6.41 1.13
N ILE A 144 -20.35 -7.39 1.72
CA ILE A 144 -21.70 -7.85 1.32
C ILE A 144 -22.77 -7.53 2.37
N ASP A 145 -22.34 -6.94 3.49
CA ASP A 145 -23.17 -6.44 4.59
C ASP A 145 -23.92 -5.13 4.27
N ARG A 146 -23.80 -4.61 3.04
CA ARG A 146 -24.28 -3.28 2.59
C ARG A 146 -23.66 -2.10 3.37
N GLY A 147 -22.57 -2.33 4.10
CA GLY A 147 -21.79 -1.29 4.75
C GLY A 147 -20.81 -0.59 3.79
N PRO A 148 -20.17 0.50 4.22
CA PRO A 148 -19.14 1.19 3.43
C PRO A 148 -17.89 0.32 3.24
N MET A 149 -16.99 0.70 2.33
CA MET A 149 -15.69 0.04 2.22
C MET A 149 -14.91 0.20 3.54
N VAL A 150 -14.09 -0.81 3.88
CA VAL A 150 -13.22 -0.77 5.07
C VAL A 150 -12.22 0.37 4.90
N LEU A 151 -12.09 1.22 5.92
CA LEU A 151 -11.00 2.17 5.99
C LEU A 151 -9.76 1.41 6.45
N ALA A 152 -8.79 1.24 5.57
CA ALA A 152 -7.58 0.47 5.87
C ALA A 152 -6.68 1.23 6.85
N GLU A 153 -6.23 0.56 7.89
CA GLU A 153 -5.11 1.02 8.73
C GLU A 153 -3.78 0.66 8.07
N ASP A 154 -3.71 -0.53 7.47
CA ASP A 154 -2.54 -1.03 6.75
C ASP A 154 -2.92 -1.90 5.53
N TYR A 155 -1.97 -2.09 4.62
CA TYR A 155 -2.09 -2.91 3.41
C TYR A 155 -1.11 -4.08 3.47
N LEU A 156 -1.61 -5.24 3.89
CA LEU A 156 -0.81 -6.44 4.07
C LEU A 156 -0.90 -7.38 2.86
N ASP A 157 0.21 -8.04 2.55
CA ASP A 157 0.26 -9.10 1.54
C ASP A 157 -0.56 -10.32 2.00
N ILE A 158 -1.36 -10.86 1.08
CA ILE A 158 -2.16 -12.07 1.30
C ILE A 158 -1.31 -13.33 1.52
N MET A 159 -0.09 -13.37 0.99
CA MET A 159 0.83 -14.51 1.18
C MET A 159 1.42 -14.53 2.60
N GLY A 160 1.28 -13.42 3.33
CA GLY A 160 1.81 -13.24 4.67
C GLY A 160 3.34 -13.21 4.71
N GLN A 161 3.88 -13.25 5.92
CA GLN A 161 5.31 -13.34 6.15
C GLN A 161 5.61 -14.57 7.02
N PRO A 162 6.62 -15.38 6.66
CA PRO A 162 6.98 -16.56 7.44
C PRO A 162 7.49 -16.17 8.82
N ILE A 163 6.95 -16.79 9.87
CA ILE A 163 7.38 -16.57 11.26
C ILE A 163 8.68 -17.32 11.52
N ASN A 164 9.69 -16.62 12.04
CA ASN A 164 10.95 -17.23 12.47
C ASN A 164 10.70 -18.34 13.51
N PRO A 165 11.09 -19.61 13.26
CA PRO A 165 10.85 -20.73 14.17
C PRO A 165 11.35 -20.52 15.59
N GLN A 166 12.50 -19.85 15.77
CA GLN A 166 13.09 -19.61 17.09
C GLN A 166 12.25 -18.67 17.96
N CYS A 167 11.47 -17.79 17.35
CA CYS A 167 10.62 -16.82 18.05
C CYS A 167 9.24 -17.38 18.41
N ARG A 168 8.95 -18.64 18.05
CA ARG A 168 7.64 -19.27 18.31
C ARG A 168 7.62 -19.82 19.73
N ILE A 169 6.57 -19.48 20.48
CA ILE A 169 6.30 -20.04 21.81
C ILE A 169 5.46 -21.31 21.64
N TYR A 170 5.76 -22.35 22.43
CA TYR A 170 4.95 -23.58 22.44
C TYR A 170 3.56 -23.27 23.03
N PRO A 171 2.47 -23.77 22.41
CA PRO A 171 1.10 -23.49 22.85
C PRO A 171 0.78 -23.97 24.27
#